data_AF-A0A0Q6TST6-F1
#
_entry.id   AF-A0A0Q6TST6-F1
#
_cell.length_a   1.000
_cell.length_b   1.000
_cell.length_c   1.000
_cell.angle_alpha   90.00
_cell.angle_beta   90.00
_cell.angle_gamma   90.00
#
_symmetry.space_group_name_H-M   'P 1'
#
loop_
_entity.id
_entity.type
_entity.pdbx_description
1 polymer ?
#
loop_
_entity_poly.entity_id
_entity_poly.type
_entity_poly.pdbx_seq_one_letter_code
_entity_poly.pdbx_strand_id
1 'polypeptide(L)'
;MREAQALRYQVFAVEMGARLPTPKGAPAGLDVDLFDAYCEHLLVRAGGEDDEPGPVVGTYRVLTPSAAKRAGGLYSDTEFDLTRLRGLRSRVAEIGRSCVHADHRSGGAIIALWGALAEFMARNGLDTVIGCASVSMRDGGHFAASLWKQIAANHLAPIDCRVRPRLPLPIEHLRQDLVVEPPALIRGYLRCGAKLMGEPAWDPDFNTADLPLLLRTADLPARFKRILG
;
A
#
# COMPACT_ATOMS: atom_id res chain seq x y z
N MET A 1 -0.72 18.00 -1.18
CA MET A 1 0.54 17.46 -0.60
C MET A 1 0.59 17.61 0.92
N ARG A 2 0.72 18.82 1.48
CA ARG A 2 0.92 19.02 2.93
C ARG A 2 -0.17 18.41 3.82
N GLU A 3 -1.44 18.54 3.43
CA GLU A 3 -2.54 17.91 4.19
C GLU A 3 -2.43 16.38 4.20
N ALA A 4 -1.99 15.76 3.10
CA ALA A 4 -1.75 14.32 3.05
C ALA A 4 -0.59 13.92 3.96
N GLN A 5 0.50 14.69 3.95
CA GLN A 5 1.65 14.50 4.84
C GLN A 5 1.26 14.59 6.32
N ALA A 6 0.39 15.55 6.67
CA ALA A 6 -0.12 15.71 8.02
C ALA A 6 -1.03 14.55 8.45
N LEU A 7 -1.96 14.13 7.58
CA LEU A 7 -2.81 12.95 7.84
C LEU A 7 -1.99 11.69 8.04
N ARG A 8 -0.99 11.46 7.18
CA ARG A 8 -0.06 10.33 7.29
C ARG A 8 0.73 10.37 8.60
N TYR A 9 1.22 11.54 9.01
CA TYR A 9 1.90 11.68 10.30
C TYR A 9 0.97 11.30 11.46
N GLN A 10 -0.26 11.80 11.45
CA GLN A 10 -1.24 11.51 12.49
C GLN A 10 -1.55 10.00 12.58
N VAL A 11 -1.72 9.32 11.45
CA VAL A 11 -2.01 7.88 11.45
C VAL A 11 -0.77 7.04 11.75
N PHE A 12 0.34 7.28 11.05
CA PHE A 12 1.51 6.41 11.14
C PHE A 12 2.34 6.69 12.40
N ALA A 13 2.72 7.95 12.65
CA ALA A 13 3.57 8.27 13.79
C ALA A 13 2.78 8.32 15.11
N VAL A 14 1.66 9.05 15.14
CA VAL A 14 0.93 9.31 16.39
C VAL A 14 0.09 8.10 16.81
N GLU A 15 -0.74 7.57 15.90
CA GLU A 15 -1.64 6.46 16.24
C GLU A 15 -0.92 5.09 16.22
N MET A 16 -0.16 4.81 15.16
CA MET A 16 0.47 3.49 14.99
C MET A 16 1.83 3.37 15.72
N GLY A 17 2.49 4.49 16.01
CA GLY A 17 3.77 4.53 16.70
C GLY A 17 4.99 4.34 15.80
N ALA A 18 4.84 4.57 14.49
CA ALA A 18 5.92 4.46 13.52
C ALA A 18 7.01 5.53 13.76
N ARG A 19 8.26 5.16 13.55
CA ARG A 19 9.41 6.05 13.55
C ARG A 19 9.71 6.47 12.12
N LEU A 20 9.15 7.59 11.71
CA LEU A 20 9.28 8.04 10.33
C LEU A 20 10.72 8.47 10.02
N PRO A 21 11.36 7.93 8.96
CA PRO A 21 12.69 8.35 8.53
C PRO A 21 12.61 9.71 7.81
N THR A 22 12.42 10.76 8.60
CA THR A 22 12.16 12.11 8.12
C THR A 22 13.45 12.79 7.63
N PRO A 23 13.48 13.33 6.39
CA PRO A 23 14.62 14.08 5.88
C PRO A 23 15.00 15.27 6.77
N LYS A 24 16.30 15.53 6.89
CA LYS A 24 16.81 16.67 7.66
C LYS A 24 16.21 17.98 7.12
N GLY A 25 15.60 18.77 8.01
CA GLY A 25 14.98 20.05 7.66
C GLY A 25 13.52 19.95 7.19
N ALA A 26 12.94 18.75 7.13
CA ALA A 26 11.50 18.62 6.90
C ALA A 26 10.72 19.22 8.09
N PRO A 27 9.55 19.84 7.85
CA PRO A 27 8.73 20.38 8.92
C PRO A 27 8.28 19.29 9.90
N ALA A 28 8.22 19.63 11.18
CA ALA A 28 7.67 18.74 12.20
C ALA A 28 6.19 18.44 11.94
N GLY A 29 5.72 17.27 12.39
CA GLY A 29 4.32 16.88 12.25
C GLY A 29 3.90 16.40 10.86
N LEU A 30 4.87 16.11 9.98
CA LEU A 30 4.63 15.65 8.62
C LEU A 30 5.38 14.34 8.34
N ASP A 31 4.70 13.39 7.69
CA ASP A 31 5.33 12.22 7.07
C ASP A 31 5.83 12.63 5.69
N VAL A 32 7.14 12.79 5.53
CA VAL A 32 7.80 13.24 4.29
C VAL A 32 8.91 12.28 3.93
N ASP A 33 8.96 11.84 2.67
CA ASP A 33 10.10 11.09 2.13
C ASP A 33 10.50 11.57 0.72
N LEU A 34 11.57 10.96 0.18
CA LEU A 34 12.14 11.32 -1.12
C LEU A 34 11.19 11.08 -2.31
N PHE A 35 10.23 10.16 -2.17
CA PHE A 35 9.30 9.79 -3.25
C PHE A 35 8.16 10.78 -3.37
N ASP A 36 7.82 11.52 -2.30
CA ASP A 36 6.68 12.44 -2.29
C ASP A 36 6.73 13.45 -3.44
N ALA A 37 7.92 13.94 -3.81
CA ALA A 37 8.10 14.90 -4.90
C ALA A 37 7.82 14.33 -6.31
N TYR A 38 7.80 13.00 -6.45
CA TYR A 38 7.58 12.31 -7.73
C TYR A 38 6.17 11.74 -7.85
N CYS A 39 5.48 11.56 -6.73
CA CYS A 39 4.21 10.90 -6.67
C CYS A 39 3.03 11.84 -6.88
N GLU A 40 1.97 11.29 -7.45
CA GLU A 40 0.63 11.85 -7.37
C GLU A 40 0.00 11.45 -6.03
N HIS A 41 -0.88 12.31 -5.51
CA HIS A 41 -1.53 12.11 -4.21
C HIS A 41 -3.03 12.15 -4.38
N LEU A 42 -3.68 10.98 -4.27
CA LEU A 42 -5.13 10.87 -4.29
C LEU A 42 -5.65 11.16 -2.89
N LEU A 43 -6.58 12.10 -2.78
CA LEU A 43 -7.12 12.56 -1.50
C LEU A 43 -8.62 12.34 -1.46
N VAL A 44 -9.11 11.88 -0.31
CA VAL A 44 -10.53 11.92 0.04
C VAL A 44 -10.71 12.98 1.11
N ARG A 45 -11.68 13.84 0.90
CA ARG A 45 -12.08 14.86 1.86
C ARG A 45 -13.41 14.51 2.50
N ALA A 46 -13.60 14.90 3.75
CA ALA A 46 -14.93 14.92 4.34
C ALA A 46 -15.81 15.92 3.57
N GLY A 47 -17.14 15.72 3.60
CA GLY A 47 -18.06 16.77 3.17
C GLY A 47 -17.83 18.02 4.01
N GLY A 48 -17.85 19.19 3.37
CA GLY A 48 -17.79 20.47 4.08
C GLY A 48 -19.16 21.13 4.17
N GLU A 49 -19.17 22.28 4.83
CA GLU A 49 -20.32 23.18 4.90
C GLU A 49 -20.20 24.21 3.76
N ASP A 50 -21.34 24.70 3.26
CA ASP A 50 -21.41 25.81 2.30
C ASP A 50 -20.50 25.69 1.06
N ASP A 51 -20.47 24.52 0.42
CA ASP A 51 -19.66 24.19 -0.79
C ASP A 51 -18.13 24.26 -0.60
N GLU A 52 -17.62 24.51 0.61
CA GLU A 52 -16.19 24.47 0.89
C GLU A 52 -15.69 23.03 1.09
N PRO A 53 -14.48 22.69 0.61
CA PRO A 53 -13.93 21.35 0.79
C PRO A 53 -13.53 21.11 2.25
N GLY A 54 -14.06 20.04 2.86
CA GLY A 54 -13.69 19.60 4.20
C GLY A 54 -12.23 19.10 4.31
N PRO A 55 -11.79 18.70 5.51
CA PRO A 55 -10.44 18.19 5.74
C PRO A 55 -10.16 16.92 4.94
N VAL A 56 -8.88 16.67 4.64
CA VAL A 56 -8.44 15.38 4.08
C VAL A 56 -8.58 14.29 5.12
N VAL A 57 -9.36 13.26 4.80
CA VAL A 57 -9.66 12.12 5.68
C VAL A 57 -9.14 10.79 5.15
N GLY A 58 -8.64 10.74 3.91
CA GLY A 58 -8.02 9.56 3.35
C GLY A 58 -7.02 9.90 2.26
N THR A 59 -6.01 9.06 2.07
CA THR A 59 -4.99 9.29 1.04
C THR A 59 -4.43 8.00 0.44
N TYR A 60 -4.03 8.09 -0.84
CA TYR A 60 -3.07 7.21 -1.48
C TYR A 60 -1.96 8.03 -2.11
N ARG A 61 -0.74 7.52 -2.03
CA ARG A 61 0.36 7.92 -2.89
C ARG A 61 0.40 7.02 -4.12
N VAL A 62 0.56 7.58 -5.31
CA VAL A 62 0.67 6.85 -6.58
C VAL A 62 1.95 7.26 -7.31
N LEU A 63 2.83 6.30 -7.55
CA LEU A 63 4.07 6.47 -8.31
C LEU A 63 3.91 5.81 -9.69
N THR A 64 3.94 6.61 -10.75
CA THR A 64 3.82 6.12 -12.14
C THR A 64 5.15 5.57 -12.66
N PRO A 65 5.16 4.76 -13.74
CA PRO A 65 6.40 4.28 -14.35
C PRO A 65 7.40 5.38 -14.72
N SER A 66 6.91 6.51 -15.25
CA SER A 66 7.75 7.63 -15.66
C SER A 66 8.31 8.36 -14.44
N ALA A 67 7.52 8.51 -13.38
CA ALA A 67 7.95 9.09 -12.11
C ALA A 67 8.96 8.20 -11.39
N ALA A 68 8.75 6.89 -11.35
CA ALA A 68 9.68 5.91 -10.78
C ALA A 68 11.06 6.01 -11.45
N LYS A 69 11.11 6.15 -12.78
CA LYS A 69 12.38 6.37 -13.49
C LYS A 69 13.10 7.65 -13.04
N ARG A 70 12.35 8.74 -12.81
CA ARG A 70 12.93 10.00 -12.31
C ARG A 70 13.39 9.90 -10.85
N ALA A 71 12.66 9.14 -10.03
CA ALA A 71 13.00 8.87 -8.64
C ALA A 71 14.18 7.88 -8.48
N GLY A 72 14.59 7.21 -9.56
CA GLY A 72 15.66 6.20 -9.56
C GLY A 72 15.17 4.77 -9.28
N GLY A 73 13.86 4.57 -9.11
CA GLY A 73 13.25 3.27 -8.83
C GLY A 73 11.86 3.41 -8.22
N LEU A 74 11.27 2.27 -7.88
CA LEU A 74 10.08 2.19 -7.04
C LEU A 74 10.48 2.25 -5.56
N TYR A 75 9.58 2.64 -4.67
CA TYR A 75 9.80 2.47 -3.23
C TYR A 75 10.00 0.98 -2.89
N SER A 76 9.20 0.10 -3.48
CA SER A 76 9.30 -1.35 -3.29
C SER A 76 10.65 -1.92 -3.76
N ASP A 77 11.45 -1.21 -4.58
CA ASP A 77 12.83 -1.63 -4.89
C ASP A 77 13.76 -1.56 -3.67
N THR A 78 13.44 -0.73 -2.67
CA THR A 78 14.22 -0.62 -1.42
C THR A 78 13.87 -1.72 -0.42
N GLU A 79 12.71 -2.35 -0.56
CA GLU A 79 12.24 -3.42 0.33
C GLU A 79 12.37 -4.81 -0.30
N PHE A 80 12.29 -4.91 -1.64
CA PHE A 80 12.27 -6.18 -2.37
C PHE A 80 13.19 -6.18 -3.59
N ASP A 81 13.65 -7.36 -4.00
CA ASP A 81 14.21 -7.60 -5.32
C ASP A 81 13.08 -7.77 -6.35
N LEU A 82 12.82 -6.70 -7.11
CA LEU A 82 11.80 -6.65 -8.15
C LEU A 82 12.35 -7.03 -9.54
N THR A 83 13.50 -7.69 -9.64
CA THR A 83 14.13 -8.03 -10.93
C THR A 83 13.19 -8.78 -11.87
N ARG A 84 12.35 -9.68 -11.34
CA ARG A 84 11.40 -10.45 -12.16
C ARG A 84 10.29 -9.58 -12.78
N LEU A 85 9.98 -8.43 -12.18
CA LEU A 85 8.95 -7.51 -12.67
C LEU A 85 9.44 -6.57 -13.78
N ARG A 86 10.70 -6.65 -14.23
CA ARG A 86 11.27 -5.74 -15.25
C ARG A 86 10.39 -5.59 -16.50
N GLY A 87 9.83 -6.70 -16.99
CA GLY A 87 8.95 -6.69 -18.17
C GLY A 87 7.60 -5.99 -17.96
N LEU A 88 7.18 -5.78 -16.71
CA LEU A 88 5.90 -5.15 -16.36
C LEU A 88 6.06 -3.66 -16.01
N ARG A 89 7.28 -3.18 -15.74
CA ARG A 89 7.54 -1.86 -15.14
C ARG A 89 6.93 -0.68 -15.90
N SER A 90 6.82 -0.75 -17.22
CA SER A 90 6.23 0.33 -18.03
C SER A 90 4.71 0.49 -17.83
N ARG A 91 4.04 -0.49 -17.22
CA ARG A 91 2.58 -0.55 -17.02
C ARG A 91 2.17 -0.57 -15.54
N VAL A 92 3.16 -0.51 -14.64
CA VAL A 92 3.00 -0.64 -13.19
C VAL A 92 2.91 0.73 -12.53
N ALA A 93 1.80 0.98 -11.84
CA ALA A 93 1.75 2.00 -10.79
C ALA A 93 2.10 1.35 -9.45
N GLU A 94 2.96 1.99 -8.67
CA GLU A 94 3.11 1.66 -7.26
C GLU A 94 2.18 2.54 -6.44
N ILE A 95 1.44 1.91 -5.51
CA ILE A 95 0.65 2.61 -4.51
C ILE A 95 1.21 2.37 -3.13
N GLY A 96 1.10 3.38 -2.27
CA GLY A 96 1.57 3.28 -0.89
C GLY A 96 1.02 4.38 -0.03
N ARG A 97 1.50 4.41 1.22
CA ARG A 97 1.13 5.42 2.22
C ARG A 97 -0.38 5.60 2.35
N SER A 98 -1.09 4.47 2.31
CA SER A 98 -2.54 4.42 2.45
C SER A 98 -2.92 4.64 3.90
N CYS A 99 -3.74 5.65 4.17
CA CYS A 99 -4.35 5.79 5.47
C CYS A 99 -5.70 6.50 5.38
N VAL A 100 -6.53 6.26 6.38
CA VAL A 100 -7.82 6.91 6.59
C VAL A 100 -7.87 7.37 8.04
N HIS A 101 -8.32 8.60 8.25
CA HIS A 101 -8.54 9.17 9.57
C HIS A 101 -9.44 8.26 10.40
N ALA A 102 -9.16 8.10 11.70
CA ALA A 102 -9.84 7.13 12.57
C ALA A 102 -11.37 7.23 12.49
N ASP A 103 -11.90 8.45 12.53
CA ASP A 103 -13.35 8.73 12.50
C ASP A 103 -14.02 8.45 11.15
N HIS A 104 -13.24 8.18 10.08
CA HIS A 104 -13.73 7.96 8.72
C HIS A 104 -13.50 6.54 8.21
N ARG A 105 -13.13 5.58 9.08
CA ARG A 105 -12.88 4.18 8.74
C ARG A 105 -14.16 3.33 8.59
N SER A 106 -15.21 3.91 8.01
CA SER A 106 -16.49 3.25 7.71
C SER A 106 -16.53 2.55 6.34
N GLY A 107 -15.44 2.61 5.57
CA GLY A 107 -15.30 1.99 4.25
C GLY A 107 -15.60 2.92 3.07
N GLY A 108 -16.36 4.00 3.26
CA GLY A 108 -16.64 4.96 2.18
C GLY A 108 -15.38 5.61 1.61
N ALA A 109 -14.46 6.03 2.49
CA ALA A 109 -13.21 6.68 2.07
C ALA A 109 -12.33 5.75 1.21
N ILE A 110 -12.23 4.46 1.56
CA ILE A 110 -11.40 3.54 0.78
C ILE A 110 -12.02 3.21 -0.59
N ILE A 111 -13.36 3.14 -0.67
CA ILE A 111 -14.06 2.94 -1.94
C ILE A 111 -13.84 4.15 -2.86
N ALA A 112 -13.95 5.37 -2.33
CA ALA A 112 -13.67 6.59 -3.09
C ALA A 112 -12.21 6.63 -3.59
N LEU A 113 -11.24 6.28 -2.73
CA LEU A 113 -9.83 6.17 -3.13
C LEU A 113 -9.63 5.13 -4.24
N TRP A 114 -10.29 3.98 -4.17
CA TRP A 114 -10.19 2.97 -5.22
C TRP A 114 -10.82 3.43 -6.54
N GLY A 115 -11.96 4.13 -6.50
CA GLY A 115 -12.58 4.74 -7.68
C GLY A 115 -11.63 5.72 -8.37
N ALA A 116 -11.08 6.67 -7.60
CA ALA A 116 -10.10 7.62 -8.10
C ALA A 116 -8.84 6.94 -8.66
N LEU A 117 -8.36 5.87 -8.00
CA LEU A 117 -7.23 5.09 -8.48
C LEU A 117 -7.55 4.39 -9.81
N ALA A 118 -8.74 3.79 -9.95
CA ALA A 118 -9.12 3.12 -11.19
C ALA A 118 -9.21 4.11 -12.37
N GLU A 119 -9.83 5.28 -12.15
CA GLU A 119 -9.88 6.34 -13.15
C GLU A 119 -8.46 6.84 -13.49
N PHE A 120 -7.60 7.02 -12.49
CA PHE A 120 -6.20 7.38 -12.69
C PHE A 120 -5.47 6.35 -13.56
N MET A 121 -5.61 5.06 -13.25
CA MET A 121 -5.00 3.97 -14.01
C MET A 121 -5.47 3.97 -15.47
N ALA A 122 -6.79 4.09 -15.70
CA ALA A 122 -7.38 4.12 -17.03
C ALA A 122 -6.89 5.31 -17.87
N ARG A 123 -6.91 6.52 -17.30
CA ARG A 123 -6.44 7.75 -17.98
C ARG A 123 -4.95 7.69 -18.35
N ASN A 124 -4.14 6.97 -17.58
CA ASN A 124 -2.70 6.86 -17.81
C ASN A 124 -2.29 5.59 -18.59
N GLY A 125 -3.24 4.76 -19.03
CA GLY A 125 -2.94 3.51 -19.73
C GLY A 125 -2.17 2.49 -18.89
N LEU A 126 -2.39 2.50 -17.57
CA LEU A 126 -1.77 1.60 -16.62
C LEU A 126 -2.76 0.47 -16.28
N ASP A 127 -2.24 -0.73 -16.02
CA ASP A 127 -3.09 -1.91 -15.75
C ASP A 127 -2.58 -2.81 -14.63
N THR A 128 -1.42 -2.50 -14.07
CA THR A 128 -0.86 -3.24 -12.96
C THR A 128 -0.60 -2.30 -11.81
N VAL A 129 -1.10 -2.66 -10.63
CA VAL A 129 -0.79 -1.99 -9.37
C VAL A 129 0.08 -2.90 -8.54
N ILE A 130 1.14 -2.36 -7.94
CA ILE A 130 1.90 -3.02 -6.87
C ILE A 130 1.92 -2.15 -5.62
N GLY A 131 2.20 -2.77 -4.49
CA GLY A 131 2.45 -2.07 -3.23
C GLY A 131 2.55 -3.05 -2.08
N CYS A 132 2.81 -2.51 -0.89
CA CYS A 132 2.91 -3.29 0.33
C CYS A 132 1.64 -3.11 1.16
N ALA A 133 1.13 -4.21 1.71
CA ALA A 133 0.18 -4.16 2.79
C ALA A 133 0.87 -4.56 4.09
N SER A 134 0.96 -3.60 5.00
CA SER A 134 1.70 -3.76 6.25
C SER A 134 0.81 -4.33 7.35
N VAL A 135 1.36 -5.26 8.13
CA VAL A 135 0.74 -5.80 9.34
C VAL A 135 1.63 -5.58 10.54
N SER A 136 1.01 -5.28 11.68
CA SER A 136 1.74 -4.96 12.91
C SER A 136 2.61 -6.12 13.39
N MET A 137 3.83 -5.82 13.84
CA MET A 137 4.76 -6.76 14.48
C MET A 137 4.64 -6.80 16.01
N ARG A 138 3.56 -6.23 16.59
CA ARG A 138 3.37 -6.11 18.05
C ARG A 138 3.39 -7.45 18.80
N ASP A 139 3.08 -8.56 18.14
CA ASP A 139 3.10 -9.91 18.72
C ASP A 139 4.40 -10.68 18.43
N GLY A 140 5.45 -10.00 17.97
CA GLY A 140 6.70 -10.62 17.53
C GLY A 140 6.65 -11.18 16.09
N GLY A 141 5.56 -10.99 15.36
CA GLY A 141 5.43 -11.37 13.95
C GLY A 141 4.69 -12.69 13.71
N HIS A 142 4.15 -13.33 14.75
CA HIS A 142 3.40 -14.58 14.64
C HIS A 142 2.13 -14.41 13.80
N PHE A 143 1.40 -13.30 13.99
CA PHE A 143 0.26 -12.93 13.17
C PHE A 143 0.66 -12.78 11.70
N ALA A 144 1.76 -12.06 11.44
CA ALA A 144 2.25 -11.81 10.09
C ALA A 144 2.65 -13.11 9.36
N ALA A 145 3.41 -13.98 10.03
CA ALA A 145 3.83 -15.26 9.47
C ALA A 145 2.65 -16.20 9.19
N SER A 146 1.68 -16.27 10.11
CA SER A 146 0.46 -17.07 9.91
C SER A 146 -0.42 -16.50 8.79
N LEU A 147 -0.57 -15.17 8.72
CA LEU A 147 -1.33 -14.50 7.67
C LEU A 147 -0.70 -14.74 6.29
N TRP A 148 0.62 -14.57 6.19
CA TRP A 148 1.37 -14.84 4.96
C TRP A 148 1.11 -16.27 4.49
N LYS A 149 1.22 -17.28 5.37
CA LYS A 149 1.00 -18.68 4.99
C LYS A 149 -0.42 -18.95 4.49
N GLN A 150 -1.43 -18.39 5.16
CA GLN A 150 -2.82 -18.52 4.73
C GLN A 150 -3.08 -17.88 3.36
N ILE A 151 -2.56 -16.67 3.13
CA ILE A 151 -2.69 -15.97 1.84
C ILE A 151 -1.91 -16.73 0.76
N ALA A 152 -0.70 -17.19 1.05
CA ALA A 152 0.17 -17.86 0.10
C ALA A 152 -0.45 -19.16 -0.44
N ALA A 153 -1.24 -19.87 0.37
CA ALA A 153 -1.92 -21.09 -0.06
C ALA A 153 -2.88 -20.87 -1.24
N ASN A 154 -3.48 -19.68 -1.37
CA ASN A 154 -4.58 -19.44 -2.32
C ASN A 154 -4.36 -18.23 -3.26
N HIS A 155 -3.44 -17.33 -2.92
CA HIS A 155 -3.28 -16.04 -3.60
C HIS A 155 -1.86 -15.76 -4.08
N LEU A 156 -0.95 -16.74 -4.12
CA LEU A 156 0.39 -16.51 -4.68
C LEU A 156 0.32 -16.03 -6.14
N ALA A 157 1.18 -15.07 -6.45
CA ALA A 157 1.41 -14.61 -7.80
C ALA A 157 2.10 -15.69 -8.65
N PRO A 158 1.94 -15.63 -9.98
CA PRO A 158 2.76 -16.37 -10.93
C PRO A 158 4.26 -16.22 -10.66
N ILE A 159 5.06 -17.24 -10.97
CA ILE A 159 6.48 -17.33 -10.59
C ILE A 159 7.34 -16.16 -11.13
N ASP A 160 6.96 -15.63 -12.29
CA ASP A 160 7.53 -14.46 -12.97
C ASP A 160 7.14 -13.13 -12.32
N CYS A 161 6.12 -13.12 -11.46
CA CYS A 161 5.75 -11.99 -10.63
C CYS A 161 6.21 -12.11 -9.17
N ARG A 162 6.97 -13.14 -8.82
CA ARG A 162 7.43 -13.31 -7.43
C ARG A 162 8.65 -12.46 -7.11
N VAL A 163 8.69 -11.93 -5.90
CA VAL A 163 9.74 -11.06 -5.39
C VAL A 163 10.35 -11.66 -4.12
N ARG A 164 11.54 -11.18 -3.74
CA ARG A 164 12.19 -11.57 -2.49
C ARG A 164 12.41 -10.35 -1.61
N PRO A 165 12.10 -10.40 -0.32
CA PRO A 165 12.41 -9.30 0.60
C PRO A 165 13.92 -9.12 0.73
N ARG A 166 14.36 -7.87 0.87
CA ARG A 166 15.76 -7.54 1.19
C ARG A 166 16.06 -7.75 2.67
N LEU A 167 15.07 -7.48 3.52
CA LEU A 167 15.08 -7.80 4.93
C LEU A 167 13.92 -8.77 5.23
N PRO A 168 14.13 -10.09 5.10
CA PRO A 168 13.06 -11.07 5.30
C PRO A 168 12.58 -11.09 6.75
N LEU A 169 11.27 -11.26 6.94
CA LEU A 169 10.73 -11.73 8.21
C LEU A 169 11.22 -13.18 8.44
N PRO A 170 11.75 -13.56 9.62
CA PRO A 170 12.26 -14.91 9.90
C PRO A 170 11.10 -15.89 10.16
N ILE A 171 10.31 -16.17 9.13
CA ILE A 171 9.05 -16.93 9.17
C ILE A 171 9.23 -18.33 9.77
N GLU A 172 10.38 -18.96 9.52
CA GLU A 172 10.72 -20.29 10.03
C GLU A 172 10.87 -20.35 11.56
N HIS A 173 11.11 -19.20 12.22
CA HIS A 173 11.21 -19.08 13.67
C HIS A 173 9.90 -18.63 14.32
N LEU A 174 8.84 -18.42 13.52
CA LEU A 174 7.56 -17.88 13.96
C LEU A 174 6.45 -18.93 13.87
N ARG A 175 5.41 -18.76 14.70
CA ARG A 175 4.16 -19.51 14.56
C ARG A 175 3.53 -19.20 13.20
N GLN A 176 3.11 -20.26 12.50
CA GLN A 176 2.47 -20.16 11.19
C GLN A 176 1.11 -20.89 11.15
N ASP A 177 0.66 -21.37 12.30
CA ASP A 177 -0.51 -22.22 12.48
C ASP A 177 -1.65 -21.46 13.18
N LEU A 178 -1.49 -20.16 13.42
CA LEU A 178 -2.56 -19.34 13.98
C LEU A 178 -3.67 -19.15 12.95
N VAL A 179 -4.91 -19.31 13.40
CA VAL A 179 -6.09 -18.91 12.62
C VAL A 179 -6.25 -17.40 12.77
N VAL A 180 -5.68 -16.67 11.82
CA VAL A 180 -5.74 -15.21 11.75
C VAL A 180 -6.72 -14.74 10.68
N GLU A 181 -7.36 -13.62 10.95
CA GLU A 181 -8.23 -12.96 9.98
C GLU A 181 -7.48 -11.81 9.29
N PRO A 182 -7.43 -11.76 7.95
CA PRO A 182 -6.79 -10.66 7.26
C PRO A 182 -7.43 -9.32 7.66
N PRO A 183 -6.65 -8.27 7.96
CA PRO A 183 -7.15 -6.92 8.15
C PRO A 183 -8.10 -6.52 7.01
N ALA A 184 -9.11 -5.70 7.32
CA ALA A 184 -10.19 -5.38 6.37
C ALA A 184 -9.67 -4.89 5.01
N LEU A 185 -8.61 -4.09 5.01
CA LEU A 185 -7.97 -3.57 3.80
C LEU A 185 -7.33 -4.68 2.95
N ILE A 186 -6.53 -5.56 3.57
CA ILE A 186 -5.92 -6.73 2.90
C ILE A 186 -7.02 -7.65 2.35
N ARG A 187 -8.05 -7.95 3.14
CA ARG A 187 -9.21 -8.73 2.70
C ARG A 187 -9.87 -8.10 1.48
N GLY A 188 -9.98 -6.78 1.46
CA GLY A 188 -10.47 -5.99 0.35
C GLY A 188 -9.62 -6.18 -0.92
N TYR A 189 -8.31 -6.05 -0.82
CA TYR A 189 -7.39 -6.28 -1.95
C TYR A 189 -7.50 -7.70 -2.52
N LEU A 190 -7.52 -8.72 -1.65
CA LEU A 190 -7.66 -10.12 -2.07
C LEU A 190 -9.01 -10.35 -2.78
N ARG A 191 -10.10 -9.71 -2.32
CA ARG A 191 -11.40 -9.74 -2.99
C ARG A 191 -11.41 -9.02 -4.34
N CYS A 192 -10.52 -8.07 -4.56
CA CYS A 192 -10.27 -7.43 -5.84
C CYS A 192 -9.37 -8.26 -6.77
N GLY A 193 -8.86 -9.40 -6.32
CA GLY A 193 -8.00 -10.27 -7.12
C GLY A 193 -6.50 -10.07 -6.89
N ALA A 194 -6.11 -9.29 -5.88
CA ALA A 194 -4.70 -9.09 -5.55
C ALA A 194 -4.01 -10.42 -5.25
N LYS A 195 -2.75 -10.50 -5.64
CA LYS A 195 -1.87 -11.66 -5.52
C LYS A 195 -0.67 -11.31 -4.67
N LEU A 196 -0.27 -12.23 -3.81
CA LEU A 196 0.91 -12.13 -2.98
C LEU A 196 2.15 -12.47 -3.80
N MET A 197 3.09 -11.53 -3.89
CA MET A 197 4.30 -11.69 -4.69
C MET A 197 5.41 -12.48 -3.97
N GLY A 198 5.35 -12.66 -2.65
CA GLY A 198 6.41 -13.35 -1.94
C GLY A 198 6.26 -13.35 -0.43
N GLU A 199 7.36 -13.62 0.25
CA GLU A 199 7.49 -13.48 1.70
C GLU A 199 7.46 -11.99 2.11
N PRO A 200 6.93 -11.68 3.30
CA PRO A 200 6.96 -10.32 3.83
C PRO A 200 8.38 -9.83 4.11
N ALA A 201 8.59 -8.53 3.90
CA ALA A 201 9.75 -7.82 4.42
C ALA A 201 9.46 -7.33 5.85
N TRP A 202 10.46 -7.34 6.73
CA TRP A 202 10.36 -6.64 8.01
C TRP A 202 10.73 -5.16 7.79
N ASP A 203 9.81 -4.25 8.09
CA ASP A 203 10.05 -2.82 8.25
C ASP A 203 10.24 -2.46 9.75
N PRO A 204 11.48 -2.18 10.20
CA PRO A 204 11.76 -1.81 11.59
C PRO A 204 11.32 -0.38 11.95
N ASP A 205 11.21 0.51 10.97
CA ASP A 205 10.83 1.91 11.19
C ASP A 205 9.34 2.00 11.54
N PHE A 206 8.51 1.22 10.84
CA PHE A 206 7.07 1.12 11.11
C PHE A 206 6.73 0.02 12.11
N ASN A 207 7.68 -0.85 12.45
CA ASN A 207 7.47 -2.07 13.22
C ASN A 207 6.34 -2.93 12.61
N THR A 208 6.47 -3.19 11.31
CA THR A 208 5.52 -3.95 10.50
C THR A 208 6.21 -5.06 9.71
N ALA A 209 5.41 -6.03 9.30
CA ALA A 209 5.73 -6.94 8.21
C ALA A 209 4.95 -6.53 6.97
N ASP A 210 5.67 -6.27 5.90
CA ASP A 210 5.15 -5.70 4.67
C ASP A 210 4.95 -6.80 3.64
N LEU A 211 3.68 -7.10 3.33
CA LEU A 211 3.32 -8.12 2.36
C LEU A 211 3.30 -7.51 0.95
N PRO A 212 4.17 -7.97 0.02
CA PRO A 212 4.21 -7.43 -1.33
C PRO A 212 3.03 -7.96 -2.14
N LEU A 213 2.18 -7.06 -2.62
CA LEU A 213 0.98 -7.38 -3.39
C LEU A 213 1.04 -6.85 -4.82
N LEU A 214 0.41 -7.58 -5.74
CA LEU A 214 0.20 -7.20 -7.13
C LEU A 214 -1.26 -7.37 -7.50
N LEU A 215 -1.83 -6.41 -8.22
CA LEU A 215 -3.18 -6.45 -8.75
C LEU A 215 -3.15 -6.05 -10.22
N ARG A 216 -3.73 -6.88 -11.10
CA ARG A 216 -3.95 -6.50 -12.49
C ARG A 216 -5.42 -6.11 -12.68
N THR A 217 -5.67 -5.08 -13.48
CA THR A 217 -7.04 -4.66 -13.83
C THR A 217 -7.83 -5.77 -14.51
N ALA A 218 -7.15 -6.67 -15.23
CA ALA A 218 -7.74 -7.86 -15.82
C ALA A 218 -8.37 -8.80 -14.77
N ASP A 219 -7.75 -8.90 -13.59
CA ASP A 219 -8.15 -9.81 -12.51
C ASP A 219 -9.30 -9.25 -11.65
N LEU A 220 -9.66 -7.98 -11.85
CA LEU A 220 -10.77 -7.35 -11.12
C LEU A 220 -12.08 -8.10 -11.40
N PRO A 221 -12.81 -8.55 -10.37
CA PRO A 221 -14.14 -9.11 -10.55
C PRO A 221 -15.09 -8.10 -11.19
N ALA A 222 -16.04 -8.58 -12.00
CA ALA A 222 -17.01 -7.74 -12.71
C ALA A 222 -17.77 -6.77 -11.79
N ARG A 223 -18.06 -7.18 -10.54
CA ARG A 223 -18.69 -6.30 -9.54
C ARG A 223 -17.85 -5.05 -9.22
N PHE A 224 -16.53 -5.16 -9.20
CA PHE A 224 -15.63 -4.05 -8.92
C PHE A 224 -15.39 -3.20 -10.16
N LYS A 225 -15.39 -3.80 -11.36
CA LYS A 225 -15.31 -3.06 -12.63
C LYS A 225 -16.46 -2.04 -12.80
N ARG A 226 -17.66 -2.34 -12.27
CA ARG A 226 -18.84 -1.45 -12.30
C ARG A 226 -18.90 -0.38 -11.20
N ILE A 227 -18.10 -0.55 -10.13
CA ILE A 227 -18.02 0.45 -9.04
C ILE A 227 -16.92 1.47 -9.34
N LEU A 228 -15.95 1.07 -10.17
CA LEU A 228 -14.72 1.79 -10.45
C LEU A 228 -14.72 2.48 -11.83
N GLY A 229 -15.78 2.35 -12.61
CA GLY A 229 -16.00 2.98 -13.91
C GLY A 229 -17.49 3.19 -14.14
#